data_AF-A0A3D2EMV6-F1
#
_entry.id   AF-A0A3D2EMV6-F1
#
_cell.length_a   1.000
_cell.length_b   1.000
_cell.length_c   1.000
_cell.angle_alpha   90.00
_cell.angle_beta   90.00
_cell.angle_gamma   90.00
#
_symmetry.space_group_name_H-M   'P 1'
#
loop_
_entity.id
_entity.type
_entity.pdbx_description
1 polymer ?
#
loop_
_entity_poly.entity_id
_entity_poly.type
_entity_poly.pdbx_seq_one_letter_code
_entity_poly.pdbx_strand_id
1 'polypeptide(L)'
;GRATENQQLYLTLSRILFAIRVIAIAVALSFGYYALASWLNFAGAGVFARSLQGRNRVVEAIQPWIFVGPAVVLLSLFLIYPTLETLRLSFVGDEGYSFENYRFIFASNQFWTAIRNSVLWLAVVPTACVVLGLIIAVLTDSVRWGVIAKSFIFVPLAISFVGAAVIWRNIYASGGIE
;
A
#
# COMPACT_ATOMS: atom_id res chain seq x y z
N GLY A 1 -20.82 -25.79 -28.63
CA GLY A 1 -21.94 -24.93 -28.23
C GLY A 1 -22.31 -25.19 -26.78
N ARG A 2 -23.16 -26.19 -26.51
CA ARG A 2 -23.74 -26.42 -25.16
C ARG A 2 -22.77 -27.00 -24.11
N ALA A 3 -21.81 -27.85 -24.49
CA ALA A 3 -20.85 -28.42 -23.53
C ALA A 3 -19.88 -27.36 -22.98
N THR A 4 -19.43 -26.44 -23.83
CA THR A 4 -18.57 -25.30 -23.46
C THR A 4 -19.30 -24.27 -22.59
N GLU A 5 -20.60 -24.06 -22.86
CA GLU A 5 -21.47 -23.15 -22.11
C GLU A 5 -21.76 -23.68 -20.69
N ASN A 6 -22.03 -24.99 -20.55
CA ASN A 6 -22.17 -25.64 -19.25
C ASN A 6 -20.85 -25.58 -18.44
N GLN A 7 -19.70 -25.82 -19.08
CA GLN A 7 -18.39 -25.74 -18.43
C GLN A 7 -18.11 -24.32 -17.90
N GLN A 8 -18.45 -23.28 -18.67
CA GLN A 8 -18.37 -21.88 -18.22
C GLN A 8 -19.33 -21.61 -17.07
N LEU A 9 -20.54 -22.16 -17.08
CA LEU A 9 -21.49 -22.01 -15.99
C LEU A 9 -20.95 -22.61 -14.68
N TYR A 10 -20.37 -23.81 -14.72
CA TYR A 10 -19.73 -24.46 -13.56
C TYR A 10 -18.52 -23.67 -13.04
N LEU A 11 -17.67 -23.16 -13.93
CA LEU A 11 -16.53 -22.31 -13.55
C LEU A 11 -16.97 -20.98 -12.91
N THR A 12 -18.07 -20.41 -13.39
CA THR A 12 -18.60 -19.15 -12.84
C THR A 12 -19.24 -19.39 -11.47
N LEU A 13 -20.02 -20.46 -11.33
CA LEU A 13 -20.61 -20.91 -10.06
C LEU A 13 -19.54 -21.23 -9.01
N SER A 14 -18.47 -21.93 -9.38
CA SER A 14 -17.40 -22.28 -8.44
C SER A 14 -16.64 -21.05 -7.94
N ARG A 15 -16.38 -20.06 -8.81
CA ARG A 15 -15.77 -18.77 -8.43
C ARG A 15 -16.66 -17.96 -7.48
N ILE A 16 -17.96 -17.90 -7.76
CA ILE A 16 -18.93 -17.20 -6.90
C ILE A 16 -19.03 -17.88 -5.54
N LEU A 17 -19.17 -19.21 -5.51
CA LEU A 17 -19.25 -19.97 -4.26
C LEU A 17 -17.96 -19.86 -3.44
N PHE A 18 -16.80 -19.86 -4.10
CA PHE A 18 -15.52 -19.60 -3.45
C PHE A 18 -15.48 -18.19 -2.83
N ALA A 19 -15.85 -17.16 -3.59
CA ALA A 19 -15.88 -15.78 -3.10
C ALA A 19 -16.81 -15.63 -1.87
N ILE A 20 -18.00 -16.23 -1.91
CA ILE A 20 -18.95 -16.21 -0.79
C ILE A 20 -18.34 -16.88 0.46
N ARG A 21 -17.70 -18.05 0.31
CA ARG A 21 -17.05 -18.76 1.42
C ARG A 21 -15.94 -17.91 2.03
N VAL A 22 -15.10 -17.29 1.20
CA VAL A 22 -14.02 -16.41 1.67
C VAL A 22 -14.58 -15.23 2.45
N ILE A 23 -15.63 -14.58 1.96
CA ILE A 23 -16.28 -13.46 2.66
C ILE A 23 -16.86 -13.93 4.00
N ALA A 24 -17.60 -15.05 4.01
CA ALA A 24 -18.19 -15.59 5.24
C ALA A 24 -17.12 -15.94 6.29
N ILE A 25 -15.99 -16.53 5.87
CA ILE A 25 -14.86 -16.84 6.74
C ILE A 25 -14.22 -15.55 7.27
N ALA A 26 -13.98 -14.55 6.42
CA ALA A 26 -13.40 -13.28 6.82
C ALA A 26 -14.29 -12.54 7.84
N VAL A 27 -15.61 -12.53 7.61
CA VAL A 27 -16.59 -11.96 8.54
C VAL A 27 -16.58 -12.73 9.85
N ALA A 28 -16.65 -14.06 9.82
CA ALA A 28 -16.64 -14.90 11.03
C ALA A 28 -15.34 -14.71 11.84
N LEU A 29 -14.18 -14.61 11.17
CA LEU A 29 -12.90 -14.30 11.80
C LEU A 29 -12.89 -12.92 12.43
N SER A 30 -13.44 -11.90 11.76
CA SER A 30 -13.52 -10.54 12.30
C SER A 30 -14.40 -10.47 13.56
N PHE A 31 -15.58 -11.10 13.52
CA PHE A 31 -16.47 -11.17 14.68
C PHE A 31 -15.88 -12.02 15.80
N GLY A 32 -15.26 -13.16 15.46
CA GLY A 32 -14.57 -14.02 16.41
C GLY A 32 -13.40 -13.32 17.09
N TYR A 33 -12.59 -12.57 16.32
CA TYR A 33 -11.51 -11.75 16.84
C TYR A 33 -12.03 -10.68 17.80
N TYR A 34 -13.07 -9.94 17.42
CA TYR A 34 -13.67 -8.91 18.28
C TYR A 34 -14.27 -9.49 19.56
N ALA A 35 -14.98 -10.62 19.46
CA ALA A 35 -15.59 -11.29 20.59
C ALA A 35 -14.52 -11.83 21.55
N LEU A 36 -13.47 -12.49 21.03
CA LEU A 36 -12.34 -12.99 21.80
C LEU A 36 -11.59 -11.85 22.48
N ALA A 37 -11.30 -10.79 21.74
CA ALA A 37 -10.64 -9.60 22.25
C ALA A 37 -11.43 -8.90 23.37
N SER A 38 -12.74 -8.71 23.17
CA SER A 38 -13.61 -8.15 24.19
C SER A 38 -13.68 -9.06 25.41
N TRP A 39 -13.78 -10.37 25.21
CA TRP A 39 -13.80 -11.33 26.31
C TRP A 39 -12.50 -11.30 27.12
N LEU A 40 -11.34 -11.29 26.47
CA LEU A 40 -10.03 -11.16 27.12
C LEU A 40 -9.90 -9.85 27.89
N ASN A 41 -10.40 -8.74 27.34
CA ASN A 41 -10.40 -7.44 28.01
C ASN A 41 -11.29 -7.43 29.25
N PHE A 42 -12.53 -7.92 29.16
CA PHE A 42 -13.45 -7.95 30.29
C PHE A 42 -13.01 -8.95 31.37
N ALA A 43 -12.49 -10.11 30.98
CA ALA A 43 -11.95 -11.12 31.90
C ALA A 43 -10.68 -10.59 32.60
N GLY A 44 -9.74 -10.02 31.85
CA GLY A 44 -8.50 -9.45 32.40
C GLY A 44 -8.79 -8.27 33.34
N ALA A 45 -9.67 -7.35 32.94
CA ALA A 45 -10.01 -6.19 33.76
C ALA A 45 -10.71 -6.59 35.09
N GLY A 46 -11.41 -7.73 35.13
CA GLY A 46 -11.98 -8.29 36.37
C GLY A 46 -10.93 -8.83 37.35
N VAL A 47 -9.74 -9.20 36.87
CA VAL A 47 -8.61 -9.65 37.70
C VAL A 47 -7.82 -8.45 38.27
N PHE A 48 -7.63 -7.40 37.46
CA PHE A 48 -6.81 -6.24 37.83
C PHE A 48 -7.55 -5.14 38.59
N ALA A 49 -8.86 -5.01 38.44
CA ALA A 49 -9.65 -3.96 39.09
C ALA A 49 -10.92 -4.51 39.75
N ARG A 50 -11.04 -4.34 41.08
CA ARG A 50 -12.25 -4.70 41.84
C ARG A 50 -13.39 -3.68 41.73
N SER A 51 -13.11 -2.45 41.25
CA SER A 51 -14.12 -1.41 41.05
C SER A 51 -14.53 -1.27 39.57
N LEU A 52 -15.81 -1.00 39.32
CA LEU A 52 -16.37 -0.84 37.98
C LEU A 52 -15.68 0.29 37.18
N GLN A 53 -15.35 1.40 37.84
CA GLN A 53 -14.64 2.54 37.24
C GLN A 53 -13.19 2.20 36.84
N GLY A 54 -12.47 1.41 37.64
CA GLY A 54 -11.12 0.95 37.29
C GLY A 54 -11.14 -0.01 36.11
N ARG A 55 -12.18 -0.84 36.02
CA ARG A 55 -12.37 -1.81 34.93
C ARG A 55 -12.54 -1.14 33.57
N ASN A 56 -13.35 -0.07 33.49
CA ASN A 56 -13.57 0.67 32.24
C ASN A 56 -12.29 1.36 31.72
N ARG A 57 -11.47 1.93 32.61
CA ARG A 57 -10.20 2.57 32.23
C ARG A 57 -9.22 1.60 31.56
N VAL A 58 -9.15 0.36 32.04
CA VAL A 58 -8.28 -0.68 31.45
C VAL A 58 -8.79 -1.12 30.09
N VAL A 59 -10.11 -1.31 29.94
CA VAL A 59 -10.72 -1.68 28.66
C VAL A 59 -10.51 -0.58 27.62
N GLU A 60 -10.76 0.69 27.97
CA GLU A 60 -10.53 1.84 27.09
C GLU A 60 -9.08 1.97 26.63
N ALA A 61 -8.12 1.61 27.49
CA ALA A 61 -6.69 1.65 27.15
C ALA A 61 -6.27 0.53 26.18
N ILE A 62 -6.82 -0.68 26.30
CA ILE A 62 -6.38 -1.86 25.53
C ILE A 62 -7.15 -1.99 24.21
N GLN A 63 -8.42 -1.56 24.16
CA GLN A 63 -9.30 -1.71 23.01
C GLN A 63 -8.72 -1.15 21.69
N PRO A 64 -8.08 0.04 21.64
CA PRO A 64 -7.45 0.53 20.41
C PRO A 64 -6.33 -0.38 19.89
N TRP A 65 -5.51 -0.93 20.78
CA TRP A 65 -4.38 -1.80 20.41
C TRP A 65 -4.82 -3.14 19.84
N ILE A 66 -6.00 -3.62 20.21
CA ILE A 66 -6.59 -4.81 19.61
C ILE A 66 -6.97 -4.54 18.16
N PHE A 67 -7.56 -3.40 17.83
CA PHE A 67 -7.90 -3.10 16.43
C PHE A 67 -6.65 -2.82 15.58
N VAL A 68 -5.66 -2.15 16.16
CA VAL A 68 -4.41 -1.80 15.47
C VAL A 68 -3.43 -2.98 15.40
N GLY A 69 -3.49 -3.89 16.37
CA GLY A 69 -2.55 -5.01 16.55
C GLY A 69 -2.33 -5.86 15.29
N PRO A 70 -3.39 -6.40 14.64
CA PRO A 70 -3.24 -7.21 13.43
C PRO A 70 -2.56 -6.44 12.29
N ALA A 71 -2.90 -5.16 12.11
CA ALA A 71 -2.27 -4.32 11.11
C ALA A 71 -0.78 -4.10 11.43
N VAL A 72 -0.43 -3.85 12.70
CA VAL A 72 0.96 -3.71 13.14
C VAL A 72 1.75 -5.00 12.96
N VAL A 73 1.17 -6.16 13.26
CA VAL A 73 1.82 -7.46 13.03
C VAL A 73 2.10 -7.67 11.55
N LEU A 74 1.11 -7.44 10.67
CA LEU A 74 1.30 -7.57 9.23
C LEU A 74 2.33 -6.58 8.68
N LEU A 75 2.26 -5.31 9.07
CA LEU A 75 3.26 -4.30 8.69
C LEU A 75 4.66 -4.68 9.21
N SER A 76 4.76 -5.21 10.42
CA SER A 76 6.03 -5.63 10.98
C SER A 76 6.62 -6.80 10.21
N LEU A 77 5.80 -7.80 9.85
CA LEU A 77 6.25 -8.97 9.11
C LEU A 77 6.61 -8.67 7.64
N PHE A 78 5.81 -7.86 6.96
CA PHE A 78 5.96 -7.63 5.51
C PHE A 78 6.78 -6.40 5.15
N LEU A 79 6.95 -5.45 6.07
CA LEU A 79 7.71 -4.22 5.82
C LEU A 79 8.93 -4.11 6.73
N ILE A 80 8.73 -4.20 8.06
CA ILE A 80 9.82 -3.95 9.02
C ILE A 80 10.84 -5.08 9.00
N TYR A 81 10.40 -6.34 9.06
CA TYR A 81 11.28 -7.50 9.05
C TYR A 81 12.20 -7.56 7.82
N PRO A 82 11.71 -7.49 6.56
CA PRO A 82 12.61 -7.48 5.41
C PRO A 82 13.50 -6.24 5.35
N THR A 83 13.05 -5.09 5.87
CA THR A 83 13.88 -3.88 5.96
C THR A 83 15.04 -4.08 6.94
N LEU A 84 14.78 -4.62 8.12
CA LEU A 84 15.81 -4.93 9.11
C LEU A 84 16.79 -5.99 8.60
N GLU A 85 16.29 -7.01 7.90
CA GLU A 85 17.16 -8.02 7.29
C GLU A 85 18.03 -7.42 6.17
N THR A 86 17.46 -6.55 5.33
CA THR A 86 18.23 -5.82 4.31
C THR A 86 19.31 -4.93 4.96
N LEU A 87 18.97 -4.25 6.06
CA LEU A 87 19.93 -3.46 6.83
C LEU A 87 21.03 -4.34 7.40
N ARG A 88 20.70 -5.48 8.01
CA ARG A 88 21.70 -6.43 8.51
C ARG A 88 22.62 -6.89 7.39
N LEU A 89 22.06 -7.34 6.26
CA LEU A 89 22.80 -7.79 5.08
C LEU A 89 23.72 -6.71 4.51
N SER A 90 23.33 -5.43 4.60
CA SER A 90 24.18 -4.33 4.12
C SER A 90 25.52 -4.20 4.88
N PHE A 91 25.58 -4.68 6.13
CA PHE A 91 26.80 -4.75 6.94
C PHE A 91 27.53 -6.09 6.85
N VAL A 92 27.03 -7.07 6.09
CA VAL A 92 27.70 -8.37 5.92
C VAL A 92 28.57 -8.32 4.67
N GLY A 93 29.88 -8.49 4.84
CA GLY A 93 30.86 -8.70 3.77
C GLY A 93 31.37 -10.14 3.74
N ASP A 94 32.35 -10.41 2.90
CA ASP A 94 32.84 -11.77 2.61
C ASP A 94 33.42 -12.49 3.84
N GLU A 95 34.07 -11.74 4.76
CA GLU A 95 34.68 -12.28 5.97
C GLU A 95 33.86 -12.05 7.25
N GLY A 96 32.66 -11.46 7.15
CA GLY A 96 31.78 -11.18 8.29
C GLY A 96 31.25 -9.74 8.31
N TYR A 97 30.95 -9.19 9.50
CA TYR A 97 30.41 -7.83 9.60
C TYR A 97 31.47 -6.78 9.22
N SER A 98 31.24 -6.02 8.15
CA SER A 98 32.16 -5.02 7.60
C SER A 98 31.42 -3.80 7.03
N PHE A 99 32.14 -2.68 6.91
CA PHE A 99 31.67 -1.45 6.24
C PHE A 99 32.13 -1.35 4.78
N GLU A 100 32.71 -2.42 4.22
CA GLU A 100 33.22 -2.46 2.84
C GLU A 100 32.16 -2.15 1.79
N ASN A 101 30.94 -2.71 1.93
CA ASN A 101 29.82 -2.44 1.03
C ASN A 101 29.52 -0.93 0.93
N TYR A 102 29.55 -0.23 2.06
CA TYR A 102 29.34 1.21 2.09
C TYR A 102 30.51 1.98 1.47
N ARG A 103 31.76 1.62 1.79
CA ARG A 103 32.94 2.25 1.17
C ARG A 103 32.94 2.10 -0.34
N PHE A 104 32.59 0.92 -0.84
CA PHE A 104 32.47 0.62 -2.26
C PHE A 104 31.42 1.52 -2.94
N ILE A 105 30.23 1.62 -2.36
CA ILE A 105 29.13 2.43 -2.92
C ILE A 105 29.48 3.93 -2.90
N PHE A 106 30.02 4.44 -1.80
CA PHE A 106 30.36 5.86 -1.68
C PHE A 106 31.54 6.29 -2.56
N ALA A 107 32.44 5.36 -2.91
CA ALA A 107 33.51 5.61 -3.88
C ALA A 107 33.03 5.60 -5.34
N SER A 108 31.83 5.09 -5.62
CA SER A 108 31.30 4.97 -6.99
C SER A 108 30.69 6.27 -7.50
N ASN A 109 31.23 6.80 -8.61
CA ASN A 109 30.64 7.95 -9.31
C ASN A 109 29.23 7.64 -9.85
N GLN A 110 28.94 6.39 -10.19
CA GLN A 110 27.62 5.99 -10.68
C GLN A 110 26.56 6.11 -9.58
N PHE A 111 26.91 5.78 -8.34
CA PHE A 111 26.02 5.93 -7.19
C PHE A 111 25.63 7.38 -6.96
N TRP A 112 26.60 8.30 -6.95
CA TRP A 112 26.33 9.73 -6.79
C TRP A 112 25.53 10.31 -7.95
N THR A 113 25.78 9.85 -9.18
CA THR A 113 24.99 10.23 -10.35
C THR A 113 23.55 9.76 -10.22
N ALA A 114 23.34 8.51 -9.79
CA ALA A 114 22.01 7.95 -9.56
C ALA A 114 21.25 8.72 -8.45
N ILE A 115 21.89 8.96 -7.30
CA ILE A 115 21.30 9.75 -6.21
C ILE A 115 20.91 11.14 -6.69
N ARG A 116 21.82 11.86 -7.36
CA ARG A 116 21.55 13.21 -7.87
C ARG A 116 20.35 13.19 -8.81
N ASN A 117 20.30 12.24 -9.73
CA ASN A 117 19.19 12.12 -10.68
C ASN A 117 17.87 11.80 -9.97
N SER A 118 17.86 10.88 -8.99
CA SER A 118 16.67 10.55 -8.20
C SER A 118 16.17 11.74 -7.37
N VAL A 119 17.08 12.47 -6.72
CA VAL A 119 16.73 13.67 -5.93
C VAL A 119 16.22 14.79 -6.82
N LEU A 120 16.88 15.04 -7.96
CA LEU A 120 16.40 16.03 -8.94
C LEU A 120 15.01 15.64 -9.47
N TRP A 121 14.80 14.37 -9.80
CA TRP A 121 13.50 13.90 -10.28
C TRP A 121 12.41 14.04 -9.21
N LEU A 122 12.71 13.65 -7.97
CA LEU A 122 11.80 13.78 -6.82
C LEU A 122 11.46 15.23 -6.48
N ALA A 123 12.36 16.18 -6.70
CA ALA A 123 12.10 17.59 -6.45
C ALA A 123 11.38 18.25 -7.63
N VAL A 124 11.92 18.10 -8.84
CA VAL A 124 11.47 18.86 -10.01
C VAL A 124 10.10 18.38 -10.50
N VAL A 125 9.90 17.07 -10.62
CA VAL A 125 8.67 16.53 -11.24
C VAL A 125 7.44 16.80 -10.38
N PRO A 126 7.39 16.44 -9.08
CA PRO A 126 6.25 16.74 -8.23
C PRO A 126 6.00 18.25 -8.09
N THR A 127 7.05 19.07 -7.96
CA THR A 127 6.89 20.53 -7.88
C THR A 127 6.27 21.09 -9.15
N ALA A 128 6.76 20.67 -10.32
CA ALA A 128 6.19 21.08 -11.60
C ALA A 128 4.73 20.62 -11.73
N CYS A 129 4.41 19.38 -11.36
CA CYS A 129 3.04 18.87 -11.36
C CYS A 129 2.11 19.68 -10.44
N VAL A 130 2.55 20.04 -9.24
CA VAL A 130 1.76 20.84 -8.28
C VAL A 130 1.55 22.25 -8.82
N VAL A 131 2.60 22.91 -9.32
CA VAL A 131 2.50 24.27 -9.87
C VAL A 131 1.55 24.30 -11.07
N LEU A 132 1.73 23.40 -12.03
CA LEU A 132 0.85 23.32 -13.20
C LEU A 132 -0.59 22.95 -12.81
N GLY A 133 -0.76 21.99 -11.91
CA GLY A 133 -2.06 21.58 -11.40
C GLY A 133 -2.80 22.72 -10.71
N LEU A 134 -2.10 23.53 -9.92
CA LEU A 134 -2.67 24.69 -9.24
C LEU A 134 -3.06 25.80 -10.23
N ILE A 135 -2.20 26.09 -11.22
CA ILE A 135 -2.52 27.06 -12.29
C ILE A 135 -3.81 26.64 -13.01
N ILE A 136 -3.90 25.37 -13.43
CA ILE A 136 -5.08 24.85 -14.12
C ILE A 136 -6.31 24.88 -13.20
N ALA A 137 -6.17 24.52 -11.93
CA ALA A 137 -7.26 24.53 -10.96
C ALA A 137 -7.87 25.93 -10.79
N VAL A 138 -7.02 26.95 -10.64
CA VAL A 138 -7.44 28.35 -10.52
C VAL A 138 -8.12 28.85 -11.79
N LEU A 139 -7.54 28.57 -12.97
CA LEU A 139 -8.12 28.97 -14.26
C LEU A 139 -9.48 28.30 -14.54
N THR A 140 -9.65 27.06 -14.09
CA THR A 140 -10.88 26.30 -14.31
C THR A 140 -12.02 26.74 -13.39
N ASP A 141 -11.71 27.40 -12.27
CA ASP A 141 -12.70 27.83 -11.28
C ASP A 141 -13.63 28.92 -11.83
N SER A 142 -13.15 29.76 -12.75
CA SER A 142 -13.94 30.80 -13.40
C SER A 142 -14.81 30.30 -14.58
N VAL A 143 -14.73 29.02 -14.94
CA VAL A 143 -15.41 28.48 -16.14
C VAL A 143 -16.73 27.82 -15.76
N ARG A 144 -17.83 28.18 -16.45
CA ARG A 144 -19.18 27.63 -16.22
C ARG A 144 -19.27 26.09 -16.36
N TRP A 145 -18.36 25.49 -17.12
CA TRP A 145 -18.22 24.04 -17.29
C TRP A 145 -17.05 23.45 -16.49
N GLY A 146 -16.58 24.13 -15.44
CA GLY A 146 -15.39 23.76 -14.68
C GLY A 146 -15.44 22.36 -14.08
N VAL A 147 -16.62 21.81 -13.79
CA VAL A 147 -16.79 20.43 -13.30
C VAL A 147 -16.33 19.41 -14.35
N ILE A 148 -16.72 19.58 -15.62
CA ILE A 148 -16.35 18.66 -16.71
C ILE A 148 -14.85 18.77 -16.99
N ALA A 149 -14.31 19.99 -17.01
CA ALA A 149 -12.88 20.23 -17.20
C ALA A 149 -12.04 19.56 -16.09
N LYS A 150 -12.43 19.71 -14.81
CA LYS A 150 -11.79 19.03 -13.67
C LYS A 150 -11.79 17.51 -13.86
N SER A 151 -12.89 16.91 -14.31
CA SER A 151 -12.96 15.47 -14.58
C SER A 151 -11.95 15.01 -15.63
N PHE A 152 -11.81 15.69 -16.77
CA PHE A 152 -10.83 15.33 -17.80
C PHE A 152 -9.37 15.44 -17.31
N ILE A 153 -9.07 16.45 -16.49
CA ILE A 153 -7.72 16.63 -15.90
C ILE A 153 -7.36 15.46 -14.98
N PHE A 154 -8.34 14.85 -14.31
CA PHE A 154 -8.11 13.70 -13.43
C PHE A 154 -8.18 12.33 -14.14
N VAL A 155 -8.61 12.25 -15.41
CA VAL A 155 -8.64 10.97 -16.16
C VAL A 155 -7.29 10.24 -16.14
N PRO A 156 -6.13 10.89 -16.30
CA PRO A 156 -4.84 10.21 -16.26
C PRO A 156 -4.55 9.48 -14.94
N LEU A 157 -5.16 9.91 -13.83
CA LEU A 157 -5.02 9.24 -12.52
C LEU A 157 -5.57 7.80 -12.57
N ALA A 158 -6.55 7.53 -13.44
CA ALA A 158 -7.12 6.20 -13.61
C ALA A 158 -6.26 5.27 -14.47
N ILE A 159 -5.24 5.79 -15.15
CA ILE A 159 -4.34 5.00 -16.00
C ILE A 159 -3.31 4.30 -15.11
N SER A 160 -3.08 3.01 -15.33
CA SER A 160 -2.03 2.27 -14.61
C SER A 160 -0.63 2.73 -15.06
N PHE A 161 0.35 2.65 -14.16
CA PHE A 161 1.75 2.98 -14.51
C PHE A 161 2.29 2.13 -15.67
N VAL A 162 1.88 0.86 -15.76
CA VAL A 162 2.25 -0.02 -16.87
C VAL A 162 1.66 0.49 -18.20
N GLY A 163 0.38 0.86 -18.21
CA GLY A 163 -0.26 1.43 -19.40
C GLY A 163 0.38 2.74 -19.83
N ALA A 164 0.65 3.63 -18.87
CA ALA A 164 1.37 4.87 -19.12
C ALA A 164 2.75 4.63 -19.73
N ALA A 165 3.52 3.65 -19.24
CA ALA A 165 4.82 3.29 -19.78
C ALA A 165 4.75 2.82 -21.24
N VAL A 166 3.74 2.02 -21.60
CA VAL A 166 3.51 1.58 -22.99
C VAL A 166 3.14 2.74 -23.89
N ILE A 167 2.26 3.64 -23.44
CA ILE A 167 1.88 4.84 -24.20
C ILE A 167 3.12 5.69 -24.50
N TRP A 168 3.92 6.00 -23.47
CA TRP A 168 5.14 6.79 -23.64
C TRP A 168 6.17 6.09 -24.51
N ARG A 169 6.37 4.77 -24.34
CA ARG A 169 7.24 3.98 -25.22
C ARG A 169 6.80 4.11 -26.67
N ASN A 170 5.51 3.99 -26.96
CA ASN A 170 4.99 4.07 -28.33
C ASN A 170 5.07 5.50 -28.90
N ILE A 171 4.98 6.54 -28.07
CA ILE A 171 5.16 7.94 -28.49
C ILE A 171 6.63 8.22 -28.85
N TYR A 172 7.57 7.72 -28.06
CA TYR A 172 9.01 7.95 -28.28
C TYR A 172 9.65 6.96 -29.23
N ALA A 173 9.04 5.80 -29.46
CA ALA A 173 9.40 4.90 -30.54
C ALA A 173 8.99 5.57 -31.86
N SER A 174 9.95 6.15 -32.56
CA SER A 174 9.75 6.80 -33.85
C SER A 174 9.17 5.82 -34.87
N GLY A 175 7.84 5.86 -35.05
CA GLY A 175 7.11 5.29 -36.19
C GLY A 175 7.46 3.86 -36.57
N GLY A 176 7.09 2.89 -35.74
CA GLY A 176 7.15 1.47 -36.09
C GLY A 176 6.25 0.66 -35.17
N ILE A 177 5.05 0.34 -35.64
CA ILE A 177 4.22 -0.73 -35.10
C ILE A 177 4.91 -2.04 -35.49
N GLU A 178 5.78 -2.54 -34.62
CA GLU A 178 6.18 -3.95 -34.56
C GLU A 178 5.95 -4.48 -33.13
#